data_AF-A0A1G1K0G7-F1
#
_entry.id   AF-A0A1G1K0G7-F1
#
_cell.length_a   1.000
_cell.length_b   1.000
_cell.length_c   1.000
_cell.angle_alpha   90.00
_cell.angle_beta   90.00
_cell.angle_gamma   90.00
#
_symmetry.space_group_name_H-M   'P 1'
#
loop_
_entity.id
_entity.type
_entity.pdbx_description
1 polymer ?
#
loop_
_entity_poly.entity_id
_entity_poly.type
_entity_poly.pdbx_seq_one_letter_code
_entity_poly.pdbx_strand_id
1 'polypeptide(L)'
;MSRSWLFIFLAFFLGCASQPVLLDGLNQVGAPVCLEDQSNIPAFVRKFFATRDLATEEGRIDYLLQRIHDSKLTFIRNKVEYTSASAAEFFRWKLNRMEKRHHIKVKTAQDFVSHVTSGSRTSGRPYAIIFPDGSRRNLQNVLQNELEALESCLQQYPEDTSSKQAGIGDQSVSTTLKDSARAVQ
;
A
#
# COMPACT_ATOMS: atom_id res chain seq x y z
N MET A 1 -20.84 9.45 -64.95
CA MET A 1 -21.19 8.04 -64.66
C MET A 1 -20.05 7.44 -63.86
N SER A 2 -20.42 6.80 -62.75
CA SER A 2 -19.65 6.57 -61.53
C SER A 2 -18.49 5.57 -61.68
N ARG A 3 -17.37 5.88 -61.02
CA ARG A 3 -16.21 4.98 -60.87
C ARG A 3 -16.47 4.01 -59.72
N SER A 4 -16.50 2.72 -60.05
CA SER A 4 -16.58 1.61 -59.09
C SER A 4 -15.33 1.56 -58.23
N TRP A 5 -15.50 1.70 -56.91
CA TRP A 5 -14.45 1.43 -55.92
C TRP A 5 -14.66 0.02 -55.36
N LEU A 6 -13.69 -0.85 -55.63
CA LEU A 6 -13.59 -2.20 -55.08
C LEU A 6 -13.22 -2.06 -53.60
N PHE A 7 -14.18 -2.19 -52.70
CA PHE A 7 -13.92 -2.27 -51.26
C PHE A 7 -13.32 -3.64 -50.94
N ILE A 8 -12.00 -3.68 -50.78
CA ILE A 8 -11.28 -4.79 -50.15
C ILE A 8 -11.65 -4.74 -48.66
N PHE A 9 -12.55 -5.63 -48.25
CA PHE A 9 -12.86 -5.90 -46.85
C PHE A 9 -11.67 -6.62 -46.22
N LEU A 10 -10.73 -5.84 -45.68
CA LEU A 10 -9.69 -6.37 -44.80
C LEU A 10 -10.36 -6.77 -43.48
N ALA A 11 -10.68 -8.05 -43.36
CA ALA A 11 -11.16 -8.64 -42.11
C ALA A 11 -10.05 -8.52 -41.05
N PHE A 12 -10.12 -7.46 -40.24
CA PHE A 12 -9.38 -7.36 -38.99
C PHE A 12 -9.91 -8.45 -38.07
N PHE A 13 -9.14 -9.53 -37.92
CA PHE A 13 -9.36 -10.52 -36.88
C PHE A 13 -9.34 -9.79 -35.53
N LEU A 14 -10.54 -9.57 -34.96
CA LEU A 14 -10.71 -9.26 -33.55
C LEU A 14 -10.22 -10.47 -32.76
N GLY A 15 -8.94 -10.48 -32.44
CA GLY A 15 -8.41 -11.34 -31.38
C GLY A 15 -9.12 -10.96 -30.09
N CYS A 16 -10.00 -11.83 -29.60
CA CYS A 16 -10.44 -11.78 -28.21
C CYS A 16 -9.19 -11.91 -27.33
N ALA A 17 -8.63 -10.80 -26.90
CA ALA A 17 -7.58 -10.79 -25.88
C ALA A 17 -8.22 -11.29 -24.58
N SER A 18 -8.12 -12.60 -24.35
CA SER A 18 -8.44 -13.24 -23.07
C SER A 18 -7.59 -12.57 -22.01
N GLN A 19 -8.23 -11.78 -21.13
CA GLN A 19 -7.51 -11.19 -20.01
C GLN A 19 -6.96 -12.34 -19.14
N PRO A 20 -5.70 -12.26 -18.67
CA PRO A 20 -5.17 -13.28 -17.78
C PRO A 20 -6.07 -13.42 -16.56
N VAL A 21 -6.29 -14.67 -16.16
CA VAL A 21 -7.12 -15.05 -15.01
C VAL A 21 -6.61 -14.33 -13.77
N LEU A 22 -7.54 -13.76 -12.99
CA LEU A 22 -7.20 -13.15 -11.73
C LEU A 22 -6.99 -14.25 -10.70
N LEU A 23 -5.74 -14.51 -10.37
CA LEU A 23 -5.34 -15.50 -9.37
C LEU A 23 -5.54 -14.95 -7.96
N ASP A 24 -5.66 -15.89 -7.02
CA ASP A 24 -5.70 -15.59 -5.60
C ASP A 24 -4.32 -15.19 -5.05
N GLY A 25 -4.27 -14.87 -3.75
CA GLY A 25 -3.06 -14.61 -2.98
C GLY A 25 -2.22 -15.85 -2.68
N LEU A 26 -2.49 -17.01 -3.26
CA LEU A 26 -1.72 -18.24 -3.03
C LEU A 26 -0.92 -18.64 -4.28
N ASN A 27 0.27 -19.22 -4.09
CA ASN A 27 1.05 -19.82 -5.17
C ASN A 27 0.55 -21.23 -5.50
N GLN A 28 1.21 -21.91 -6.46
CA GLN A 28 0.81 -23.25 -6.91
C GLN A 28 0.91 -24.35 -5.83
N VAL A 29 1.72 -24.12 -4.78
CA VAL A 29 1.87 -25.05 -3.65
C VAL A 29 1.03 -24.63 -2.44
N GLY A 30 0.14 -23.63 -2.60
CA GLY A 30 -0.75 -23.15 -1.53
C GLY A 30 -0.08 -22.20 -0.53
N ALA A 31 1.16 -21.76 -0.75
CA ALA A 31 1.81 -20.80 0.12
C ALA A 31 1.38 -19.36 -0.20
N PRO A 32 1.29 -18.48 0.82
CA PRO A 32 0.91 -17.09 0.62
C PRO A 32 1.91 -16.35 -0.28
N VAL A 33 1.39 -15.50 -1.17
CA VAL A 33 2.16 -14.60 -2.05
C VAL A 33 2.08 -13.20 -1.50
N CYS A 34 3.23 -12.61 -1.23
CA CYS A 34 3.41 -11.24 -0.75
C CYS A 34 3.86 -10.32 -1.90
N LEU A 35 4.02 -9.02 -1.65
CA LEU A 35 4.46 -8.04 -2.66
C LEU A 35 5.92 -8.26 -3.06
N GLU A 36 6.73 -8.73 -2.13
CA GLU A 36 8.10 -9.19 -2.38
C GLU A 36 8.30 -10.55 -1.72
N ASP A 37 9.52 -11.07 -1.77
CA ASP A 37 9.91 -12.28 -1.08
C ASP A 37 9.64 -12.16 0.45
N GLN A 38 8.95 -13.16 1.00
CA GLN A 38 8.61 -13.23 2.42
C GLN A 38 9.83 -13.19 3.35
N SER A 39 10.97 -13.71 2.89
CA SER A 39 12.22 -13.67 3.66
C SER A 39 12.73 -12.24 3.92
N ASN A 40 12.32 -11.26 3.11
CA ASN A 40 12.69 -9.86 3.28
C ASN A 40 11.79 -9.09 4.26
N ILE A 41 10.61 -9.64 4.60
CA ILE A 41 9.61 -8.97 5.45
C ILE A 41 10.20 -8.63 6.83
N PRO A 42 10.86 -9.53 7.57
CA PRO A 42 11.42 -9.19 8.89
C PRO A 42 12.45 -8.05 8.83
N ALA A 43 13.29 -8.01 7.79
CA ALA A 43 14.28 -6.94 7.62
C ALA A 43 13.60 -5.59 7.32
N PHE A 44 12.58 -5.60 6.46
CA PHE A 44 11.80 -4.41 6.16
C PHE A 44 11.04 -3.91 7.40
N VAL A 45 10.38 -4.79 8.15
CA VAL A 45 9.66 -4.46 9.40
C VAL A 45 10.60 -3.76 10.39
N ARG A 46 11.78 -4.33 10.66
CA ARG A 46 12.77 -3.72 11.57
C ARG A 46 13.20 -2.32 11.12
N LYS A 47 13.45 -2.14 9.82
CA LYS A 47 13.83 -0.85 9.25
C LYS A 47 12.70 0.17 9.34
N PHE A 48 11.48 -0.23 9.01
CA PHE A 48 10.32 0.64 9.00
C PHE A 48 9.89 1.07 10.42
N PHE A 49 9.97 0.15 11.38
CA PHE A 49 9.67 0.41 12.79
C PHE A 49 10.53 1.53 13.39
N ALA A 50 11.75 1.74 12.88
CA ALA A 50 12.60 2.85 13.31
C ALA A 50 12.04 4.24 12.94
N THR A 51 11.10 4.30 11.99
CA THR A 51 10.51 5.55 11.48
C THR A 51 9.02 5.72 11.82
N ARG A 52 8.31 4.63 12.08
CA ARG A 52 6.86 4.63 12.34
C ARG A 52 6.52 3.55 13.35
N ASP A 53 5.68 3.89 14.32
CA ASP A 53 5.26 2.96 15.37
C ASP A 53 4.24 1.93 14.84
N LEU A 54 4.67 0.67 14.72
CA LEU A 54 3.83 -0.46 14.28
C LEU A 54 2.95 -1.05 15.39
N ALA A 55 3.07 -0.58 16.64
CA ALA A 55 2.10 -0.90 17.69
C ALA A 55 0.74 -0.25 17.42
N THR A 56 0.71 0.82 16.62
CA THR A 56 -0.51 1.49 16.18
C THR A 56 -1.05 0.92 14.88
N GLU A 57 -2.37 0.88 14.73
CA GLU A 57 -3.04 0.49 13.48
C GLU A 57 -2.70 1.43 12.32
N GLU A 58 -2.55 2.72 12.60
CA GLU A 58 -2.13 3.72 11.59
C GLU A 58 -0.73 3.42 11.05
N GLY A 59 0.21 3.06 11.93
CA GLY A 59 1.55 2.66 11.51
C GLY A 59 1.56 1.39 10.65
N ARG A 60 0.69 0.43 10.95
CA ARG A 60 0.52 -0.79 10.11
C ARG A 60 -0.09 -0.47 8.74
N ILE A 61 -1.03 0.47 8.66
CA ILE A 61 -1.55 0.96 7.37
C ILE A 61 -0.44 1.65 6.57
N ASP A 62 0.35 2.52 7.23
CA ASP A 62 1.48 3.19 6.57
C ASP A 62 2.54 2.19 6.09
N TYR A 63 2.80 1.12 6.85
CA TYR A 63 3.65 0.01 6.42
C TYR A 63 3.13 -0.60 5.11
N LEU A 64 1.85 -0.97 5.03
CA LEU A 64 1.28 -1.57 3.82
C LEU A 64 1.37 -0.61 2.62
N LEU A 65 1.11 0.67 2.83
CA LEU A 65 1.25 1.70 1.79
C LEU A 65 2.70 1.86 1.33
N GLN A 66 3.67 1.77 2.25
CA GLN A 66 5.09 1.82 1.91
C GLN A 66 5.54 0.56 1.14
N ARG A 67 5.07 -0.63 1.54
CA ARG A 67 5.33 -1.87 0.80
C ARG A 67 4.78 -1.79 -0.63
N ILE A 68 3.57 -1.26 -0.80
CA ILE A 68 2.99 -1.01 -2.14
C ILE A 68 3.92 -0.09 -2.93
N HIS A 69 4.33 1.04 -2.35
CA HIS A 69 5.19 2.02 -3.00
C HIS A 69 6.52 1.40 -3.49
N ASP A 70 7.14 0.54 -2.68
CA ASP A 70 8.48 0.01 -2.95
C ASP A 70 8.50 -1.27 -3.80
N SER A 71 7.37 -1.97 -3.94
CA SER A 71 7.26 -3.30 -4.57
C SER A 71 7.72 -3.41 -6.03
N LYS A 72 7.88 -2.30 -6.77
CA LYS A 72 8.20 -2.26 -8.22
C LYS A 72 7.27 -3.13 -9.09
N LEU A 73 6.05 -3.40 -8.62
CA LEU A 73 5.03 -4.15 -9.34
C LEU A 73 4.10 -3.24 -10.14
N THR A 74 3.43 -3.81 -11.14
CA THR A 74 2.40 -3.11 -11.92
C THR A 74 1.03 -3.34 -11.29
N PHE A 75 0.33 -2.25 -10.97
CA PHE A 75 -1.01 -2.29 -10.36
C PHE A 75 -2.09 -2.04 -11.40
N ILE A 76 -3.14 -2.84 -11.39
CA ILE A 76 -4.25 -2.77 -12.34
C ILE A 76 -5.52 -2.30 -11.64
N ARG A 77 -6.07 -1.20 -12.15
CA ARG A 77 -7.39 -0.70 -11.79
C ARG A 77 -8.21 -0.44 -13.05
N ASN A 78 -9.36 -1.10 -13.18
CA ASN A 78 -10.26 -0.95 -14.33
C ASN A 78 -9.57 -1.16 -15.70
N LYS A 79 -8.68 -2.16 -15.81
CA LYS A 79 -7.85 -2.44 -17.01
C LYS A 79 -6.77 -1.40 -17.33
N VAL A 80 -6.57 -0.41 -16.47
CA VAL A 80 -5.50 0.57 -16.60
C VAL A 80 -4.37 0.20 -15.66
N GLU A 81 -3.14 0.31 -16.15
CA GLU A 81 -1.92 0.05 -15.41
C GLU A 81 -1.45 1.30 -14.66
N TYR A 82 -0.92 1.08 -13.47
CA TYR A 82 -0.39 2.10 -12.58
C TYR A 82 0.93 1.62 -12.00
N THR A 83 1.85 2.55 -11.81
CA THR A 83 3.10 2.30 -11.09
C THR A 83 2.82 2.08 -9.61
N SER A 84 3.79 1.47 -8.92
CA SER A 84 3.75 1.22 -7.48
C SER A 84 3.56 2.51 -6.67
N ALA A 85 4.26 3.58 -7.03
CA ALA A 85 4.11 4.90 -6.40
C ALA A 85 2.71 5.49 -6.60
N SER A 86 2.21 5.52 -7.84
CA SER A 86 0.86 6.04 -8.11
C SER A 86 -0.24 5.19 -7.46
N ALA A 87 -0.02 3.89 -7.31
CA ALA A 87 -0.93 3.00 -6.58
C ALA A 87 -0.96 3.34 -5.09
N ALA A 88 0.21 3.53 -4.45
CA ALA A 88 0.30 3.92 -3.04
C ALA A 88 -0.42 5.26 -2.77
N GLU A 89 -0.18 6.27 -3.60
CA GLU A 89 -0.88 7.56 -3.53
C GLU A 89 -2.39 7.40 -3.69
N PHE A 90 -2.82 6.58 -4.66
CA PHE A 90 -4.24 6.30 -4.87
C PHE A 90 -4.89 5.66 -3.63
N PHE A 91 -4.23 4.68 -2.98
CA PHE A 91 -4.77 4.04 -1.79
C PHE A 91 -4.79 4.99 -0.58
N ARG A 92 -3.78 5.84 -0.43
CA ARG A 92 -3.78 6.90 0.59
C ARG A 92 -4.93 7.90 0.38
N TRP A 93 -5.14 8.34 -0.86
CA TRP A 93 -6.30 9.17 -1.22
C TRP A 93 -7.63 8.46 -0.95
N LYS A 94 -7.72 7.18 -1.33
CA LYS A 94 -8.95 6.38 -1.21
C LYS A 94 -9.30 6.14 0.26
N LEU A 95 -8.32 5.87 1.12
CA LEU A 95 -8.46 5.78 2.57
C LEU A 95 -9.11 7.05 3.13
N ASN A 96 -8.55 8.22 2.82
CA ASN A 96 -9.10 9.52 3.22
C ASN A 96 -10.54 9.75 2.71
N ARG A 97 -10.89 9.18 1.56
CA ARG A 97 -12.23 9.27 0.96
C ARG A 97 -13.25 8.33 1.61
N MET A 98 -12.83 7.19 2.17
CA MET A 98 -13.75 6.25 2.83
C MET A 98 -14.48 6.92 3.99
N GLU A 99 -13.75 7.65 4.84
CA GLU A 99 -14.37 8.36 5.94
C GLU A 99 -15.14 9.59 5.44
N LYS A 100 -14.49 10.48 4.68
CA LYS A 100 -15.05 11.78 4.29
C LYS A 100 -16.29 11.71 3.41
N ARG A 101 -16.41 10.67 2.57
CA ARG A 101 -17.51 10.54 1.59
C ARG A 101 -18.43 9.38 1.85
N HIS A 102 -17.91 8.28 2.38
CA HIS A 102 -18.69 7.05 2.53
C HIS A 102 -19.04 6.75 3.99
N HIS A 103 -18.59 7.59 4.94
CA HIS A 103 -18.80 7.41 6.37
C HIS A 103 -18.34 6.03 6.89
N ILE A 104 -17.40 5.40 6.19
CA ILE A 104 -16.78 4.14 6.59
C ILE A 104 -15.52 4.51 7.37
N LYS A 105 -15.53 4.18 8.67
CA LYS A 105 -14.36 4.35 9.54
C LYS A 105 -13.41 3.18 9.32
N VAL A 106 -12.21 3.47 8.82
CA VAL A 106 -11.11 2.51 8.73
C VAL A 106 -10.26 2.71 9.99
N LYS A 107 -10.41 1.81 10.97
CA LYS A 107 -9.74 1.93 12.27
C LYS A 107 -8.53 1.02 12.39
N THR A 108 -8.55 -0.09 11.66
CA THR A 108 -7.52 -1.13 11.71
C THR A 108 -6.84 -1.32 10.35
N ALA A 109 -5.65 -1.90 10.34
CA ALA A 109 -5.01 -2.35 9.11
C ALA A 109 -5.86 -3.40 8.38
N GLN A 110 -6.58 -4.24 9.13
CA GLN A 110 -7.55 -5.18 8.56
C GLN A 110 -8.71 -4.46 7.85
N ASP A 111 -9.23 -3.37 8.41
CA ASP A 111 -10.25 -2.53 7.76
C ASP A 111 -9.71 -1.92 6.47
N PHE A 112 -8.43 -1.49 6.47
CA PHE A 112 -7.78 -0.95 5.29
C PHE A 112 -7.74 -2.00 4.17
N VAL A 113 -7.24 -3.20 4.45
CA VAL A 113 -7.22 -4.31 3.48
C VAL A 113 -8.64 -4.64 3.02
N SER A 114 -9.59 -4.76 3.95
CA SER A 114 -10.97 -5.18 3.67
C SER A 114 -11.79 -4.17 2.85
N HIS A 115 -11.65 -2.88 3.14
CA HIS A 115 -12.52 -1.85 2.56
C HIS A 115 -11.83 -0.96 1.52
N VAL A 116 -10.54 -0.66 1.68
CA VAL A 116 -9.82 0.25 0.80
C VAL A 116 -9.27 -0.50 -0.42
N THR A 117 -8.82 -1.74 -0.24
CA THR A 117 -8.10 -2.49 -1.29
C THR A 117 -8.97 -3.48 -2.07
N SER A 118 -10.21 -3.73 -1.62
CA SER A 118 -11.15 -4.72 -2.20
C SER A 118 -11.49 -4.50 -3.68
N GLY A 119 -11.57 -3.25 -4.13
CA GLY A 119 -11.85 -2.96 -5.53
C GLY A 119 -12.50 -1.60 -5.78
N SER A 120 -12.80 -1.34 -7.05
CA SER A 120 -13.48 -0.10 -7.45
C SER A 120 -14.97 -0.21 -7.12
N ARG A 121 -15.46 0.66 -6.22
CA ARG A 121 -16.90 0.79 -5.96
C ARG A 121 -17.71 1.19 -7.20
N THR A 122 -17.08 1.89 -8.14
CA THR A 122 -17.74 2.39 -9.37
C THR A 122 -17.96 1.29 -10.39
N SER A 123 -16.99 0.38 -10.56
CA SER A 123 -17.07 -0.70 -11.56
C SER A 123 -17.38 -2.07 -10.96
N GLY A 124 -17.32 -2.22 -9.64
CA GLY A 124 -17.41 -3.50 -8.94
C GLY A 124 -16.19 -4.41 -9.10
N ARG A 125 -15.13 -3.97 -9.81
CA ARG A 125 -14.00 -4.84 -10.16
C ARG A 125 -12.91 -4.82 -9.09
N PRO A 126 -12.34 -5.98 -8.74
CA PRO A 126 -11.19 -6.05 -7.84
C PRO A 126 -9.97 -5.40 -8.47
N TYR A 127 -9.09 -4.88 -7.62
CA TYR A 127 -7.77 -4.45 -8.05
C TYR A 127 -6.85 -5.65 -8.19
N ALA A 128 -5.88 -5.55 -9.09
CA ALA A 128 -4.94 -6.63 -9.33
C ALA A 128 -3.51 -6.13 -9.37
N ILE A 129 -2.58 -7.04 -9.23
CA ILE A 129 -1.14 -6.82 -9.38
C ILE A 129 -0.63 -7.75 -10.47
N ILE A 130 0.28 -7.26 -11.30
CA ILE A 130 1.05 -8.08 -12.24
C ILE A 130 2.45 -8.25 -11.67
N PHE A 131 2.83 -9.51 -11.46
CA PHE A 131 4.16 -9.89 -11.00
C PHE A 131 5.13 -10.03 -12.19
N PRO A 132 6.45 -10.03 -11.95
CA PRO A 132 7.46 -10.18 -13.01
C PRO A 132 7.34 -11.50 -13.79
N ASP A 133 6.75 -12.53 -13.20
CA ASP A 133 6.43 -13.81 -13.84
C ASP A 133 5.21 -13.73 -14.80
N GLY A 134 4.61 -12.54 -14.94
CA GLY A 134 3.39 -12.29 -15.73
C GLY A 134 2.10 -12.72 -15.03
N SER A 135 2.17 -13.26 -13.80
CA SER A 135 1.00 -13.67 -13.06
C SER A 135 0.19 -12.46 -12.59
N ARG A 136 -1.13 -12.55 -12.72
CA ARG A 136 -2.06 -11.50 -12.31
C ARG A 136 -2.79 -11.94 -11.05
N ARG A 137 -2.60 -11.24 -9.94
CA ARG A 137 -3.15 -11.63 -8.62
C ARG A 137 -4.08 -10.57 -8.04
N ASN A 138 -5.04 -11.00 -7.23
CA ASN A 138 -5.91 -10.10 -6.48
C ASN A 138 -5.10 -9.30 -5.46
N LEU A 139 -5.15 -7.97 -5.54
CA LEU A 139 -4.40 -7.08 -4.66
C LEU A 139 -4.77 -7.26 -3.19
N GLN A 140 -6.08 -7.36 -2.89
CA GLN A 140 -6.56 -7.47 -1.52
C GLN A 140 -5.97 -8.70 -0.83
N ASN A 141 -5.93 -9.82 -1.53
CA ASN A 141 -5.46 -11.09 -0.97
C ASN A 141 -3.93 -11.09 -0.80
N VAL A 142 -3.19 -10.47 -1.72
CA VAL A 142 -1.75 -10.26 -1.55
C VAL A 142 -1.45 -9.35 -0.34
N LEU A 143 -2.24 -8.29 -0.14
CA LEU A 143 -2.07 -7.41 1.02
C LEU A 143 -2.52 -8.04 2.35
N GLN A 144 -3.50 -8.95 2.30
CA GLN A 144 -3.86 -9.76 3.45
C GLN A 144 -2.67 -10.61 3.92
N ASN A 145 -1.99 -11.28 2.99
CA ASN A 145 -0.78 -12.05 3.31
C ASN A 145 0.35 -11.17 3.86
N GLU A 146 0.55 -9.96 3.32
CA GLU A 146 1.54 -9.01 3.84
C GLU A 146 1.21 -8.56 5.27
N LEU A 147 -0.07 -8.35 5.58
CA LEU A 147 -0.52 -7.99 6.93
C LEU A 147 -0.29 -9.15 7.91
N GLU A 148 -0.65 -10.38 7.53
CA GLU A 148 -0.43 -11.57 8.36
C GLU A 148 1.07 -11.82 8.62
N ALA A 149 1.92 -11.60 7.62
CA ALA A 149 3.37 -11.70 7.77
C ALA A 149 3.92 -10.61 8.70
N LEU A 150 3.41 -9.38 8.60
CA LEU A 150 3.74 -8.28 9.52
C LEU A 150 3.34 -8.65 10.97
N GLU A 151 2.11 -9.11 11.17
CA GLU A 151 1.60 -9.47 12.49
C GLU A 151 2.40 -10.64 13.10
N SER A 152 2.72 -11.65 12.31
CA SER A 152 3.58 -12.76 12.71
C SER A 152 4.97 -12.28 13.12
N CYS A 153 5.55 -11.32 12.38
CA CYS A 153 6.80 -10.69 12.76
C CYS A 153 6.66 -9.99 14.12
N LEU A 154 5.65 -9.14 14.30
CA LEU A 154 5.43 -8.40 15.54
C LEU A 154 5.21 -9.30 16.77
N GLN A 155 4.51 -10.43 16.60
CA GLN A 155 4.34 -11.42 17.66
C GLN A 155 5.65 -12.10 18.07
N GLN A 156 6.61 -12.21 17.15
CA GLN A 156 7.95 -12.74 17.41
C GLN A 156 8.89 -11.70 18.03
N TYR A 157 8.48 -10.42 18.14
CA TYR A 157 9.22 -9.34 18.83
C TYR A 157 8.58 -8.89 20.17
N PRO A 158 8.34 -9.77 21.18
CA PRO A 158 7.80 -9.32 22.45
C PRO A 158 8.79 -8.55 23.35
N GLU A 159 10.10 -8.54 23.04
CA GLU A 159 11.16 -8.25 24.02
C GLU A 159 12.11 -7.10 23.60
N ASP A 160 11.61 -5.90 23.28
CA ASP A 160 12.47 -4.69 23.20
C ASP A 160 11.72 -3.36 23.42
N THR A 161 10.41 -3.41 23.71
CA THR A 161 9.56 -2.21 23.79
C THR A 161 9.69 -1.42 25.09
N SER A 162 10.48 -1.88 26.07
CA SER A 162 10.74 -1.15 27.33
C SER A 162 12.04 -0.32 27.37
N SER A 163 12.92 -0.39 26.36
CA SER A 163 14.23 0.30 26.44
C SER A 163 14.29 1.67 25.73
N LYS A 164 13.26 2.08 24.98
CA LYS A 164 13.28 3.35 24.20
C LYS A 164 12.36 4.47 24.68
N GLN A 165 11.68 4.32 25.82
CA GLN A 165 10.91 5.41 26.45
C GLN A 165 11.62 6.11 27.63
N ALA A 166 12.86 5.75 27.96
CA ALA A 166 13.63 6.35 29.06
C ALA A 166 14.71 7.38 28.63
N GLY A 167 14.64 7.93 27.42
CA GLY A 167 15.75 8.71 26.84
C GLY A 167 15.41 10.04 26.16
N ILE A 168 14.24 10.64 26.43
CA ILE A 168 13.95 12.03 26.06
C ILE A 168 13.40 12.73 27.30
N GLY A 169 14.27 12.89 28.30
CA GLY A 169 14.02 13.68 29.49
C GLY A 169 15.17 14.68 29.63
N ASP A 170 14.79 15.95 29.63
CA ASP A 170 15.58 17.10 30.07
C ASP A 170 16.57 17.71 29.04
N GLN A 171 16.15 18.80 28.40
CA GLN A 171 16.76 20.11 28.69
C GLN A 171 15.78 21.27 28.43
N SER A 172 15.56 21.99 29.53
CA SER A 172 15.40 23.45 29.63
C SER A 172 14.03 24.08 29.34
N VAL A 173 13.34 24.31 30.46
CA VAL A 173 12.24 25.28 30.64
C VAL A 173 12.79 26.72 30.64
N SER A 174 12.15 27.54 29.80
CA SER A 174 11.94 29.00 29.86
C SER A 174 12.27 29.73 31.18
N THR A 175 12.85 30.94 31.10
CA THR A 175 12.33 32.14 31.80
C THR A 175 13.02 33.46 31.40
N THR A 176 12.26 34.30 30.66
CA THR A 176 11.97 35.74 30.86
C THR A 176 13.06 36.79 31.20
N LEU A 177 13.16 37.77 30.28
CA LEU A 177 13.15 39.25 30.43
C LEU A 177 13.71 39.89 31.72
N LYS A 178 14.70 40.80 31.61
CA LYS A 178 14.57 42.23 32.00
C LYS A 178 15.83 43.09 31.70
N ASP A 179 15.57 44.23 31.10
CA ASP A 179 16.20 45.55 31.27
C ASP A 179 17.61 45.66 31.92
N SER A 180 18.55 46.23 31.17
CA SER A 180 19.54 47.13 31.76
C SER A 180 19.89 48.26 30.80
N ALA A 181 19.25 49.40 31.05
CA ALA A 181 19.79 50.69 30.71
C ALA A 181 20.83 51.11 31.77
N ARG A 182 21.84 51.85 31.29
CA ARG A 182 22.57 52.94 31.97
C ARG A 182 24.04 52.68 32.35
N ALA A 183 24.88 53.51 31.74
CA ALA A 183 25.91 54.40 32.31
C ALA A 183 27.39 54.12 32.01
N VAL A 184 28.02 55.17 31.42
CA VAL A 184 29.40 55.67 31.67
C VAL A 184 30.50 54.78 31.06
N GLN A 185 31.27 55.23 30.07
CA GLN A 185 32.17 56.39 30.09
C GLN A 185 32.56 56.80 28.65
#